data_AF-A0A7J9WIC7-F1
#
_entry.id   AF-A0A7J9WIC7-F1
#
_cell.length_a   1.000
_cell.length_b   1.000
_cell.length_c   1.000
_cell.angle_alpha   90.00
_cell.angle_beta   90.00
_cell.angle_gamma   90.00
#
_symmetry.space_group_name_H-M   'P 1'
#
loop_
_entity.id
_entity.type
_entity.pdbx_description
1 polymer ?
#
loop_
_entity_poly.entity_id
_entity_poly.type
_entity_poly.pdbx_seq_one_letter_code
_entity_poly.pdbx_strand_id
1 'polypeptide(L)'
;MGAGRRRRRRPRPQRAGARRRRRGSAPGKGHLATAARRAHPHRDSRRGWVGCWRAWLLASRPTLRCWTKETCVDDLAVLALDDAVAAGADYADVRAVTEKTESVAVQDQRLDGVERRTARGIGVRVLLGGSWGFAGTARLDRDSVLGAARTAVEVARASTAVQRHPVRLAPVDVVQAEYTTPHQIDPLMVPTEDKLAVLLEATAAAKAVPKLTFARASTDAWRTTKRFVSSEGADIRQTIVQVAGGVECLAVGEHEVQVRSFPNSFRGYCGTGGWEDVLALGLAEQAPAYAEEAVALLSAPELPAQTGTLVLDGNQLALQVHESVGHPTELDRILGSEAAYAGTSFLSPSDLGTLRYGSSLVNLTLDSTTPRALGTYGYDDEGVAAGRHPLVGEGVLTGFLTSRETAPVLGEDARSNG
;
A
#
# COMPACT_ATOMS: atom_id res chain seq x y z
N MET A 1 15.13 -55.21 -7.93
CA MET A 1 15.98 -54.00 -7.97
C MET A 1 15.02 -52.81 -7.89
N GLY A 2 15.21 -51.74 -7.11
CA GLY A 2 16.20 -51.38 -6.10
C GLY A 2 15.82 -50.02 -5.49
N ALA A 3 16.43 -49.62 -4.35
CA ALA A 3 16.13 -48.41 -3.57
C ALA A 3 14.73 -48.35 -2.90
N GLY A 4 14.53 -47.66 -1.78
CA GLY A 4 15.49 -46.97 -0.91
C GLY A 4 14.81 -46.49 0.39
N ARG A 5 15.40 -46.80 1.56
CA ARG A 5 14.81 -46.51 2.88
C ARG A 5 14.78 -45.00 3.18
N ARG A 6 13.68 -44.47 3.75
CA ARG A 6 13.74 -43.33 4.69
C ARG A 6 12.93 -43.61 5.96
N ARG A 7 13.61 -43.54 7.10
CA ARG A 7 13.04 -43.70 8.45
C ARG A 7 12.34 -42.40 8.89
N ARG A 8 11.14 -42.46 9.43
CA ARG A 8 10.58 -41.41 10.30
C ARG A 8 10.71 -41.84 11.76
N ARG A 9 11.34 -41.01 12.61
CA ARG A 9 11.28 -41.09 14.07
C ARG A 9 10.56 -39.85 14.61
N ARG A 10 9.56 -40.05 15.47
CA ARG A 10 9.10 -39.03 16.45
C ARG A 10 9.89 -39.21 17.74
N PRO A 11 9.93 -38.17 18.59
CA PRO A 11 9.29 -38.34 19.90
C PRO A 11 8.38 -37.15 20.33
N ARG A 12 7.66 -37.39 21.42
CA ARG A 12 6.77 -36.53 22.25
C ARG A 12 7.22 -36.79 23.73
N PRO A 13 6.63 -36.20 24.80
CA PRO A 13 6.14 -34.84 25.09
C PRO A 13 6.55 -34.37 26.53
N GLN A 14 5.75 -33.49 27.19
CA GLN A 14 5.70 -33.18 28.67
C GLN A 14 6.80 -32.23 29.24
N ARG A 15 6.61 -31.38 30.28
CA ARG A 15 5.52 -30.96 31.24
C ARG A 15 5.73 -29.43 31.52
N ALA A 16 4.81 -28.54 31.91
CA ALA A 16 3.63 -28.52 32.80
C ALA A 16 3.91 -28.22 34.30
N GLY A 17 3.33 -27.12 34.82
CA GLY A 17 3.34 -26.65 36.23
C GLY A 17 4.31 -25.47 36.48
N ALA A 18 3.99 -24.41 37.24
CA ALA A 18 2.78 -24.01 38.01
C ALA A 18 2.76 -22.45 38.13
N ARG A 19 1.95 -21.70 38.93
CA ARG A 19 1.07 -22.04 40.07
C ARG A 19 -0.21 -21.16 40.13
N ARG A 20 -0.47 -20.37 41.19
CA ARG A 20 -1.73 -19.61 41.46
C ARG A 20 -1.53 -18.36 42.35
N ARG A 21 -2.33 -17.30 42.07
CA ARG A 21 -3.06 -16.38 42.98
C ARG A 21 -2.36 -15.52 44.06
N ARG A 22 -2.64 -14.19 44.04
CA ARG A 22 -3.35 -13.30 45.02
C ARG A 22 -3.06 -11.83 44.60
N ARG A 23 -3.99 -10.90 44.34
CA ARG A 23 -5.11 -10.27 45.11
C ARG A 23 -4.70 -9.52 46.40
N GLY A 24 -4.87 -8.20 46.36
CA GLY A 24 -4.84 -7.21 47.47
C GLY A 24 -4.30 -5.86 46.94
N SER A 25 -5.01 -4.74 46.72
CA SER A 25 -6.21 -4.06 47.26
C SER A 25 -5.91 -2.90 48.25
N ALA A 26 -5.79 -1.68 47.68
CA ALA A 26 -6.26 -0.38 48.24
C ALA A 26 -5.58 0.19 49.52
N PRO A 27 -5.89 1.44 49.96
CA PRO A 27 -6.21 2.69 49.24
C PRO A 27 -5.46 3.96 49.76
N GLY A 28 -5.67 5.12 49.12
CA GLY A 28 -5.39 6.46 49.69
C GLY A 28 -5.48 7.57 48.62
N LYS A 29 -6.66 8.16 48.34
CA LYS A 29 -7.21 9.39 48.94
C LYS A 29 -6.26 10.61 48.93
N GLY A 30 -6.66 11.65 48.18
CA GLY A 30 -6.02 12.96 48.19
C GLY A 30 -6.62 13.92 47.15
N HIS A 31 -7.76 14.55 47.47
CA HIS A 31 -8.25 15.72 46.70
C HIS A 31 -7.34 16.92 46.95
N LEU A 32 -7.14 17.77 45.93
CA LEU A 32 -7.67 19.15 45.94
C LEU A 32 -7.42 19.84 44.60
N ALA A 33 -8.34 20.73 44.22
CA ALA A 33 -8.29 21.55 43.01
C ALA A 33 -8.05 23.01 43.37
N THR A 34 -7.40 23.76 42.46
CA THR A 34 -7.61 25.19 42.09
C THR A 34 -6.42 25.59 41.20
N ALA A 35 -6.53 26.07 39.96
CA ALA A 35 -7.36 27.09 39.32
C ALA A 35 -6.72 28.50 39.29
N ALA A 36 -6.36 28.93 38.07
CA ALA A 36 -6.10 30.32 37.63
C ALA A 36 -4.83 31.00 38.22
N ARG A 37 -4.21 32.04 37.62
CA ARG A 37 -4.68 33.05 36.65
C ARG A 37 -3.61 33.45 35.60
N ARG A 38 -4.07 34.16 34.56
CA ARG A 38 -3.27 34.85 33.53
C ARG A 38 -2.52 36.07 34.09
N ALA A 39 -1.37 36.41 33.49
CA ALA A 39 -0.95 37.81 33.26
C ALA A 39 0.10 37.91 32.12
N HIS A 40 -0.22 38.68 31.08
CA HIS A 40 0.78 39.33 30.21
C HIS A 40 0.97 40.78 30.72
N PRO A 41 2.12 41.41 30.42
CA PRO A 41 2.01 42.64 29.62
C PRO A 41 3.12 42.85 28.57
N HIS A 42 2.66 43.25 27.38
CA HIS A 42 3.14 44.36 26.52
C HIS A 42 4.56 44.96 26.61
N ARG A 43 5.21 44.93 25.43
CA ARG A 43 5.75 46.06 24.60
C ARG A 43 7.06 46.80 24.92
N ASP A 44 7.72 47.13 23.80
CA ASP A 44 8.72 48.19 23.53
C ASP A 44 10.05 48.17 24.32
N SER A 45 11.22 48.16 23.66
CA SER A 45 11.64 49.29 22.82
C SER A 45 12.88 48.97 21.93
N ARG A 46 13.38 49.97 21.20
CA ARG A 46 14.28 49.84 20.04
C ARG A 46 15.77 50.06 20.37
N ARG A 47 16.62 49.66 19.41
CA ARG A 47 18.09 49.90 19.28
C ARG A 47 18.89 49.06 20.29
N GLY A 48 19.91 48.29 19.91
CA GLY A 48 20.61 48.10 18.63
C GLY A 48 22.10 47.90 18.95
N TRP A 49 22.89 47.24 18.09
CA TRP A 49 24.35 47.43 17.91
C TRP A 49 24.87 46.47 16.84
N VAL A 50 25.99 46.86 16.21
CA VAL A 50 26.66 46.10 15.13
C VAL A 50 27.82 45.32 15.75
N GLY A 51 27.94 44.02 15.48
CA GLY A 51 29.13 43.25 15.88
C GLY A 51 29.02 41.73 15.82
N CYS A 52 30.15 41.09 15.52
CA CYS A 52 30.43 39.66 15.72
C CYS A 52 29.59 38.63 14.94
N TRP A 53 29.85 38.58 13.62
CA TRP A 53 30.05 37.27 12.98
C TRP A 53 31.21 36.51 13.67
N ARG A 54 31.15 35.17 13.69
CA ARG A 54 32.08 34.22 14.36
C ARG A 54 31.90 33.98 15.88
N ALA A 55 30.76 33.43 16.31
CA ALA A 55 30.65 32.69 17.58
C ALA A 55 29.39 31.79 17.66
N TRP A 56 29.13 30.88 16.70
CA TRP A 56 27.90 30.04 16.73
C TRP A 56 28.05 28.60 16.19
N LEU A 57 29.27 28.04 16.20
CA LEU A 57 29.56 26.71 15.59
C LEU A 57 30.00 25.61 16.57
N LEU A 58 29.96 25.84 17.90
CA LEU A 58 30.46 24.89 18.91
C LEU A 58 29.63 24.85 20.21
N ALA A 59 28.30 24.74 20.14
CA ALA A 59 27.47 24.68 21.37
C ALA A 59 26.13 23.91 21.26
N SER A 60 26.04 22.84 20.45
CA SER A 60 24.81 22.03 20.36
C SER A 60 25.05 20.57 19.93
N ARG A 61 25.86 19.84 20.70
CA ARG A 61 25.78 18.37 20.71
C ARG A 61 24.55 17.96 21.53
N PRO A 62 23.55 17.25 20.98
CA PRO A 62 22.46 16.72 21.79
C PRO A 62 23.02 15.69 22.77
N THR A 63 22.90 15.96 24.07
CA THR A 63 23.25 14.98 25.10
C THR A 63 22.38 13.74 24.94
N LEU A 64 23.04 12.57 24.87
CA LEU A 64 22.42 11.24 24.79
C LEU A 64 21.23 11.12 25.76
N ARG A 65 20.00 11.18 25.23
CA ARG A 65 18.81 10.91 26.02
C ARG A 65 18.77 9.43 26.38
N CYS A 66 18.42 9.14 27.63
CA CYS A 66 18.32 7.78 28.15
C CYS A 66 17.18 7.02 27.44
N TRP A 67 17.52 5.94 26.74
CA TRP A 67 16.59 5.15 25.92
C TRP A 67 15.79 4.18 26.80
N THR A 68 14.72 4.66 27.45
CA THR A 68 13.82 3.82 28.26
C THR A 68 12.34 4.12 28.01
N LYS A 69 11.86 3.69 26.84
CA LYS A 69 10.49 3.30 26.47
C LYS A 69 10.56 2.72 25.04
N GLU A 70 9.53 2.00 24.60
CA GLU A 70 9.48 1.40 23.26
C GLU A 70 9.86 2.43 22.19
N THR A 71 10.99 2.24 21.51
CA THR A 71 11.40 3.11 20.41
C THR A 71 10.33 3.04 19.34
N CYS A 72 9.76 4.18 18.94
CA CYS A 72 8.75 4.15 17.88
C CYS A 72 9.43 3.67 16.59
N VAL A 73 8.69 2.93 15.75
CA VAL A 73 9.19 2.53 14.42
C VAL A 73 9.59 3.77 13.61
N ASP A 74 8.87 4.87 13.83
CA ASP A 74 9.13 6.20 13.30
C ASP A 74 10.51 6.74 13.70
N ASP A 75 10.95 6.58 14.96
CA ASP A 75 12.24 7.07 15.44
C ASP A 75 13.41 6.26 14.84
N LEU A 76 13.17 4.96 14.61
CA LEU A 76 14.12 4.08 13.95
C LEU A 76 14.32 4.45 12.46
N ALA A 77 13.30 5.00 11.79
CA ALA A 77 13.43 5.44 10.40
C ALA A 77 14.45 6.59 10.26
N VAL A 78 14.33 7.62 11.11
CA VAL A 78 15.28 8.75 11.15
C VAL A 78 16.69 8.27 11.50
N LEU A 79 16.80 7.35 12.48
CA LEU A 79 18.08 6.78 12.88
C LEU A 79 18.78 5.98 11.75
N ALA A 80 18.01 5.30 10.90
CA ALA A 80 18.56 4.60 9.73
C ALA A 80 19.05 5.60 8.67
N LEU A 81 18.31 6.69 8.46
CA LEU A 81 18.64 7.74 7.51
C LEU A 81 19.96 8.43 7.90
N ASP A 82 20.08 8.84 9.16
CA ASP A 82 21.29 9.48 9.71
C ASP A 82 22.53 8.59 9.53
N ASP A 83 22.42 7.28 9.75
CA ASP A 83 23.54 6.34 9.62
C ASP A 83 23.89 6.02 8.15
N ALA A 84 22.90 5.98 7.24
CA ALA A 84 23.14 5.87 5.80
C ALA A 84 23.90 7.09 5.24
N VAL A 85 23.49 8.30 5.63
CA VAL A 85 24.19 9.54 5.27
C VAL A 85 25.58 9.58 5.90
N ALA A 86 25.73 9.21 7.18
CA ALA A 86 27.04 9.16 7.85
C ALA A 86 27.99 8.10 7.25
N ALA A 87 27.47 7.01 6.69
CA ALA A 87 28.23 6.00 5.94
C ALA A 87 28.58 6.43 4.50
N GLY A 88 28.08 7.59 4.06
CA GLY A 88 28.53 8.31 2.86
C GLY A 88 27.55 8.34 1.70
N ALA A 89 26.26 8.05 1.89
CA ALA A 89 25.23 8.18 0.85
C ALA A 89 25.15 9.61 0.27
N ASP A 90 25.02 9.74 -1.06
CA ASP A 90 24.74 11.02 -1.72
C ASP A 90 23.26 11.41 -1.57
N TYR A 91 22.39 10.40 -1.62
CA TYR A 91 20.97 10.47 -1.29
C TYR A 91 20.57 9.20 -0.53
N ALA A 92 19.65 9.32 0.42
CA ALA A 92 19.03 8.18 1.07
C ALA A 92 17.55 8.46 1.35
N ASP A 93 16.73 7.41 1.27
CA ASP A 93 15.37 7.40 1.83
C ASP A 93 15.13 6.17 2.70
N VAL A 94 14.22 6.33 3.66
CA VAL A 94 13.84 5.30 4.61
C VAL A 94 12.33 5.25 4.72
N ARG A 95 11.77 4.06 4.51
CA ARG A 95 10.34 3.76 4.69
C ARG A 95 10.14 2.82 5.86
N ALA A 96 9.60 3.34 6.96
CA ALA A 96 9.02 2.55 8.03
C ALA A 96 7.56 2.22 7.69
N VAL A 97 7.18 0.94 7.73
CA VAL A 97 5.83 0.49 7.40
C VAL A 97 5.29 -0.39 8.52
N THR A 98 4.02 -0.15 8.90
CA THR A 98 3.18 -1.06 9.67
C THR A 98 1.91 -1.33 8.88
N GLU A 99 1.74 -2.57 8.45
CA GLU A 99 0.53 -3.07 7.82
C GLU A 99 -0.26 -3.91 8.83
N LYS A 100 -1.56 -3.65 8.95
CA LYS A 100 -2.52 -4.53 9.63
C LYS A 100 -3.54 -4.99 8.60
N THR A 101 -3.78 -6.29 8.55
CA THR A 101 -4.83 -6.86 7.69
C THR A 101 -5.79 -7.71 8.52
N GLU A 102 -7.04 -7.74 8.08
CA GLU A 102 -8.05 -8.67 8.57
C GLU A 102 -8.84 -9.21 7.38
N SER A 103 -9.14 -10.51 7.39
CA SER A 103 -9.99 -11.18 6.42
C SER A 103 -11.04 -11.99 7.18
N VAL A 104 -12.31 -11.85 6.80
CA VAL A 104 -13.43 -12.63 7.35
C VAL A 104 -14.20 -13.22 6.19
N ALA A 105 -14.43 -14.53 6.20
CA ALA A 105 -15.14 -15.25 5.15
C ALA A 105 -16.18 -16.24 5.70
N VAL A 106 -17.31 -16.31 5.03
CA VAL A 106 -18.43 -17.22 5.30
C VAL A 106 -18.74 -18.01 4.03
N GLN A 107 -19.05 -19.29 4.17
CA GLN A 107 -19.58 -20.12 3.10
C GLN A 107 -20.80 -20.90 3.61
N ASP A 108 -21.92 -20.86 2.88
CA ASP A 108 -23.16 -21.58 3.20
C ASP A 108 -23.57 -21.51 4.67
N GLN A 109 -23.72 -20.29 5.21
CA GLN A 109 -24.06 -20.04 6.63
C GLN A 109 -23.02 -20.48 7.67
N ARG A 110 -21.81 -20.82 7.25
CA ARG A 110 -20.74 -21.31 8.14
C ARG A 110 -19.52 -20.41 8.02
N LEU A 111 -18.91 -20.11 9.18
CA LEU A 111 -17.61 -19.45 9.20
C LEU A 111 -16.57 -20.31 8.50
N ASP A 112 -15.96 -19.77 7.45
CA ASP A 112 -14.86 -20.41 6.72
C ASP A 112 -13.51 -20.02 7.33
N GLY A 113 -13.30 -18.71 7.56
CA GLY A 113 -12.06 -18.23 8.16
C GLY A 113 -12.16 -16.82 8.76
N VAL A 114 -11.32 -16.60 9.78
CA VAL A 114 -10.93 -15.26 10.26
C VAL A 114 -9.40 -15.23 10.31
N GLU A 115 -8.79 -14.41 9.48
CA GLU A 115 -7.35 -14.14 9.53
C GLU A 115 -7.09 -12.71 10.00
N ARG A 116 -6.07 -12.53 10.85
CA ARG A 116 -5.56 -11.22 11.25
C ARG A 116 -4.04 -11.25 11.17
N ARG A 117 -3.46 -10.31 10.43
CA ARG A 117 -2.00 -10.17 10.28
C ARG A 117 -1.56 -8.79 10.75
N THR A 118 -0.34 -8.72 11.26
CA THR A 118 0.38 -7.46 11.42
C THR A 118 1.80 -7.67 10.92
N ALA A 119 2.18 -6.95 9.88
CA ALA A 119 3.54 -6.91 9.36
C ALA A 119 4.15 -5.55 9.69
N ARG A 120 5.45 -5.53 10.02
CA ARG A 120 6.21 -4.30 10.23
C ARG A 120 7.61 -4.46 9.68
N GLY A 121 8.18 -3.37 9.19
CA GLY A 121 9.56 -3.34 8.72
C GLY A 121 10.04 -1.93 8.40
N ILE A 122 11.35 -1.83 8.19
CA ILE A 122 12.02 -0.63 7.69
C ILE A 122 12.81 -1.04 6.44
N GLY A 123 12.63 -0.32 5.34
CA GLY A 123 13.46 -0.39 4.15
C GLY A 123 14.29 0.89 4.00
N VAL A 124 15.55 0.75 3.60
CA VAL A 124 16.49 1.85 3.36
C VAL A 124 16.98 1.77 1.91
N ARG A 125 16.74 2.82 1.13
CA ARG A 125 17.34 3.02 -0.20
C ARG A 125 18.48 4.03 -0.08
N VAL A 126 19.57 3.78 -0.79
CA VAL A 126 20.74 4.65 -0.87
C VAL A 126 21.13 4.82 -2.33
N LEU A 127 21.40 6.06 -2.73
CA LEU A 127 22.14 6.38 -3.93
C LEU A 127 23.59 6.76 -3.55
N LEU A 128 24.55 6.12 -4.20
CA LEU A 128 25.98 6.41 -4.07
C LEU A 128 26.64 6.39 -5.45
N GLY A 129 27.26 7.50 -5.85
CA GLY A 129 27.85 7.67 -7.18
C GLY A 129 26.83 7.49 -8.32
N GLY A 130 25.54 7.73 -8.07
CA GLY A 130 24.46 7.43 -9.02
C GLY A 130 24.07 5.95 -9.12
N SER A 131 24.53 5.08 -8.20
CA SER A 131 24.11 3.67 -8.12
C SER A 131 23.24 3.42 -6.90
N TRP A 132 22.17 2.65 -7.09
CA TRP A 132 21.30 2.20 -6.00
C TRP A 132 21.91 1.08 -5.17
N GLY A 133 21.61 1.13 -3.87
CA GLY A 133 21.62 0.00 -2.96
C GLY A 133 20.39 0.02 -2.06
N PHE A 134 19.93 -1.16 -1.68
CA PHE A 134 18.75 -1.34 -0.84
C PHE A 134 18.99 -2.43 0.19
N ALA A 135 18.48 -2.23 1.39
CA ALA A 135 18.34 -3.26 2.40
C ALA A 135 17.13 -2.98 3.29
N GLY A 136 16.59 -4.01 3.94
CA GLY A 136 15.46 -3.86 4.85
C GLY A 136 15.48 -4.87 5.98
N THR A 137 14.74 -4.55 7.05
CA THR A 137 14.66 -5.39 8.25
C THR A 137 13.25 -5.37 8.86
N ALA A 138 12.77 -6.54 9.29
CA ALA A 138 11.60 -6.68 10.15
C ALA A 138 11.98 -6.69 11.66
N ARG A 139 13.28 -6.67 11.98
CA ARG A 139 13.78 -6.56 13.35
C ARG A 139 13.91 -5.07 13.71
N LEU A 140 12.97 -4.59 14.52
CA LEU A 140 12.85 -3.20 14.93
C LEU A 140 13.68 -2.93 16.19
N ASP A 141 14.97 -3.26 16.12
CA ASP A 141 15.98 -2.92 17.11
C ASP A 141 17.09 -2.07 16.46
N ARG A 142 17.75 -1.25 17.28
CA ARG A 142 18.73 -0.25 16.82
C ARG A 142 19.81 -0.87 15.94
N ASP A 143 20.40 -1.98 16.37
CA ASP A 143 21.56 -2.56 15.70
C ASP A 143 21.16 -3.22 14.36
N SER A 144 19.98 -3.84 14.29
CA SER A 144 19.44 -4.40 13.03
C SER A 144 19.12 -3.31 12.01
N VAL A 145 18.62 -2.15 12.46
CA VAL A 145 18.25 -1.01 11.59
C VAL A 145 19.48 -0.28 11.06
N LEU A 146 20.47 -0.01 11.91
CA LEU A 146 21.77 0.54 11.49
C LEU A 146 22.52 -0.44 10.57
N GLY A 147 22.42 -1.75 10.85
CA GLY A 147 22.94 -2.79 9.97
C GLY A 147 22.36 -2.72 8.57
N ALA A 148 21.03 -2.60 8.44
CA ALA A 148 20.36 -2.43 7.15
C ALA A 148 20.83 -1.16 6.41
N ALA A 149 20.91 -0.02 7.11
CA ALA A 149 21.41 1.23 6.51
C ALA A 149 22.81 1.07 5.90
N ARG A 150 23.74 0.45 6.63
CA ARG A 150 25.11 0.17 6.16
C ARG A 150 25.14 -0.79 5.00
N THR A 151 24.36 -1.88 5.06
CA THR A 151 24.27 -2.83 3.94
C THR A 151 23.72 -2.15 2.68
N ALA A 152 22.77 -1.23 2.77
CA ALA A 152 22.30 -0.46 1.62
C ALA A 152 23.44 0.37 0.99
N VAL A 153 24.27 1.05 1.80
CA VAL A 153 25.46 1.78 1.33
C VAL A 153 26.53 0.86 0.73
N GLU A 154 26.77 -0.31 1.33
CA GLU A 154 27.71 -1.32 0.81
C GLU A 154 27.27 -1.88 -0.54
N VAL A 155 25.97 -2.16 -0.71
CA VAL A 155 25.39 -2.59 -1.99
C VAL A 155 25.52 -1.47 -3.02
N ALA A 156 25.19 -0.22 -2.69
CA ALA A 156 25.32 0.92 -3.60
C ALA A 156 26.77 1.08 -4.09
N ARG A 157 27.74 0.97 -3.17
CA ARG A 157 29.19 1.04 -3.45
C ARG A 157 29.68 -0.11 -4.34
N ALA A 158 29.17 -1.32 -4.14
CA ALA A 158 29.46 -2.45 -5.01
C ALA A 158 28.86 -2.24 -6.42
N SER A 159 27.63 -1.76 -6.50
CA SER A 159 26.94 -1.42 -7.75
C SER A 159 27.67 -0.32 -8.55
N THR A 160 28.28 0.67 -7.89
CA THR A 160 29.09 1.71 -8.56
C THR A 160 30.22 1.12 -9.41
N ALA A 161 30.83 -0.01 -9.01
CA ALA A 161 31.96 -0.61 -9.73
C ALA A 161 31.58 -1.25 -11.08
N VAL A 162 30.29 -1.47 -11.35
CA VAL A 162 29.76 -2.08 -12.59
C VAL A 162 28.69 -1.22 -13.28
N GLN A 163 28.49 0.01 -12.78
CA GLN A 163 27.53 0.97 -13.30
C GLN A 163 27.85 1.35 -14.76
N ARG A 164 26.81 1.40 -15.61
CA ARG A 164 26.93 1.91 -17.00
C ARG A 164 26.52 3.37 -17.13
N HIS A 165 25.43 3.74 -16.47
CA HIS A 165 24.86 5.08 -16.48
C HIS A 165 24.49 5.45 -15.03
N PRO A 166 24.88 6.64 -14.55
CA PRO A 166 24.51 7.09 -13.21
C PRO A 166 23.05 7.54 -13.18
N VAL A 167 22.28 7.01 -12.24
CA VAL A 167 20.93 7.49 -11.91
C VAL A 167 21.02 8.94 -11.43
N ARG A 168 20.07 9.75 -11.90
CA ARG A 168 19.81 11.11 -11.41
C ARG A 168 18.34 11.17 -11.03
N LEU A 169 18.04 11.70 -9.85
CA LEU A 169 16.67 11.87 -9.41
C LEU A 169 16.12 13.20 -9.95
N ALA A 170 14.93 13.17 -10.53
CA ALA A 170 14.15 14.36 -10.78
C ALA A 170 13.93 15.12 -9.44
N PRO A 171 14.00 16.46 -9.47
CA PRO A 171 13.70 17.27 -8.29
C PRO A 171 12.21 17.16 -7.96
N VAL A 172 11.92 17.04 -6.66
CA VAL A 172 10.55 16.97 -6.12
C VAL A 172 10.41 17.98 -4.99
N ASP A 173 9.19 18.39 -4.70
CA ASP A 173 8.92 19.36 -3.64
C ASP A 173 9.13 18.68 -2.26
N VAL A 174 10.15 19.11 -1.51
CA VAL A 174 10.49 18.55 -0.19
C VAL A 174 9.45 19.01 0.83
N VAL A 175 8.69 18.07 1.39
CA VAL A 175 7.56 18.37 2.28
C VAL A 175 7.65 17.68 3.65
N GLN A 176 6.98 18.31 4.62
CA GLN A 176 6.68 17.78 5.95
C GLN A 176 5.15 17.62 5.99
N ALA A 177 4.65 16.39 5.88
CA ALA A 177 3.23 16.16 5.54
C ALA A 177 2.61 14.96 6.27
N GLU A 178 1.29 15.04 6.47
CA GLU A 178 0.49 13.93 6.99
C GLU A 178 -0.74 13.69 6.10
N TYR A 179 -0.98 12.42 5.74
CA TYR A 179 -2.18 11.97 5.03
C TYR A 179 -2.85 10.81 5.77
N THR A 180 -4.17 10.77 5.77
CA THR A 180 -4.95 9.59 6.15
C THR A 180 -6.15 9.47 5.23
N THR A 181 -6.44 8.27 4.73
CA THR A 181 -7.63 8.01 3.92
C THR A 181 -8.89 8.49 4.65
N PRO A 182 -9.73 9.35 4.04
CA PRO A 182 -11.01 9.73 4.62
C PRO A 182 -11.94 8.52 4.79
N HIS A 183 -12.39 8.28 6.01
CA HIS A 183 -13.35 7.22 6.37
C HIS A 183 -14.12 7.61 7.64
N GLN A 184 -15.30 7.03 7.84
CA GLN A 184 -16.18 7.25 8.99
C GLN A 184 -16.02 6.13 10.04
N ILE A 185 -15.90 4.88 9.59
CA ILE A 185 -15.81 3.70 10.45
C ILE A 185 -14.50 2.95 10.12
N ASP A 186 -13.53 2.94 11.05
CA ASP A 186 -12.30 2.15 10.91
C ASP A 186 -12.67 0.66 10.80
N PRO A 187 -12.44 0.01 9.65
CA PRO A 187 -12.90 -1.35 9.43
C PRO A 187 -12.22 -2.35 10.36
N LEU A 188 -11.02 -2.06 10.88
CA LEU A 188 -10.32 -2.93 11.84
C LEU A 188 -10.80 -2.76 13.29
N MET A 189 -11.73 -1.84 13.55
CA MET A 189 -12.35 -1.62 14.86
C MET A 189 -13.79 -2.17 14.96
N VAL A 190 -14.36 -2.61 13.83
CA VAL A 190 -15.69 -3.23 13.77
C VAL A 190 -15.64 -4.64 14.39
N PRO A 191 -16.54 -4.98 15.34
CA PRO A 191 -16.65 -6.32 15.92
C PRO A 191 -16.77 -7.41 14.85
N THR A 192 -16.16 -8.58 15.09
CA THR A 192 -16.22 -9.69 14.13
C THR A 192 -17.65 -10.18 13.94
N GLU A 193 -18.45 -10.13 15.00
CA GLU A 193 -19.86 -10.50 15.03
C GLU A 193 -20.69 -9.68 14.03
N ASP A 194 -20.46 -8.36 13.96
CA ASP A 194 -21.17 -7.46 13.04
C ASP A 194 -20.80 -7.75 11.58
N LYS A 195 -19.53 -8.08 11.32
CA LYS A 195 -19.06 -8.51 9.99
C LYS A 195 -19.68 -9.84 9.58
N LEU A 196 -19.72 -10.79 10.52
CA LEU A 196 -20.33 -12.10 10.29
C LEU A 196 -21.82 -11.97 10.01
N ALA A 197 -22.54 -11.06 10.67
CA ALA A 197 -23.96 -10.82 10.38
C ALA A 197 -24.18 -10.47 8.90
N VAL A 198 -23.45 -9.49 8.36
CA VAL A 198 -23.53 -9.08 6.94
C VAL A 198 -23.22 -10.24 5.99
N LEU A 199 -22.17 -11.03 6.27
CA LEU A 199 -21.75 -12.14 5.42
C LEU A 199 -22.67 -13.36 5.49
N LEU A 200 -23.25 -13.62 6.66
CA LEU A 200 -24.29 -14.62 6.85
C LEU A 200 -25.56 -14.21 6.09
N GLU A 201 -26.02 -12.97 6.20
CA GLU A 201 -27.20 -12.50 5.48
C GLU A 201 -27.01 -12.61 3.96
N ALA A 202 -25.84 -12.22 3.44
CA ALA A 202 -25.50 -12.34 2.02
C ALA A 202 -25.49 -13.78 1.50
N THR A 203 -24.85 -14.71 2.22
CA THR A 203 -24.84 -16.13 1.80
C THR A 203 -26.20 -16.80 1.99
N ALA A 204 -27.04 -16.33 2.92
CA ALA A 204 -28.42 -16.83 3.08
C ALA A 204 -29.28 -16.43 1.88
N ALA A 205 -29.22 -15.15 1.49
CA ALA A 205 -29.96 -14.62 0.35
C ALA A 205 -29.59 -15.33 -0.96
N ALA A 206 -28.29 -15.51 -1.24
CA ALA A 206 -27.82 -16.30 -2.38
C ALA A 206 -28.37 -17.74 -2.36
N LYS A 207 -28.29 -18.42 -1.21
CA LYS A 207 -28.70 -19.82 -1.06
C LYS A 207 -30.21 -20.05 -1.08
N ALA A 208 -31.03 -19.00 -1.08
CA ALA A 208 -32.45 -19.09 -1.38
C ALA A 208 -32.72 -19.39 -2.87
N VAL A 209 -31.78 -19.10 -3.78
CA VAL A 209 -31.92 -19.35 -5.21
C VAL A 209 -31.84 -20.86 -5.52
N PRO A 210 -32.85 -21.46 -6.16
CA PRO A 210 -32.84 -22.87 -6.51
C PRO A 210 -31.65 -23.27 -7.38
N LYS A 211 -31.12 -24.48 -7.15
CA LYS A 211 -29.94 -25.07 -7.82
C LYS A 211 -28.57 -24.42 -7.52
N LEU A 212 -28.49 -23.32 -6.77
CA LEU A 212 -27.18 -22.78 -6.36
C LEU A 212 -26.44 -23.77 -5.45
N THR A 213 -25.23 -24.17 -5.83
CA THR A 213 -24.46 -25.20 -5.14
C THR A 213 -23.85 -24.68 -3.84
N PHE A 214 -23.15 -23.55 -3.87
CA PHE A 214 -22.75 -22.83 -2.65
C PHE A 214 -22.63 -21.33 -2.89
N ALA A 215 -22.70 -20.56 -1.80
CA ALA A 215 -22.42 -19.14 -1.77
C ALA A 215 -21.31 -18.86 -0.74
N ARG A 216 -20.32 -18.06 -1.16
CA ARG A 216 -19.22 -17.58 -0.33
C ARG A 216 -19.28 -16.06 -0.27
N ALA A 217 -19.21 -15.47 0.91
CA ALA A 217 -19.08 -14.02 1.06
C ALA A 217 -17.88 -13.69 1.94
N SER A 218 -17.18 -12.60 1.64
CA SER A 218 -16.01 -12.17 2.40
C SER A 218 -15.89 -10.67 2.50
N THR A 219 -15.29 -10.22 3.60
CA THR A 219 -14.80 -8.84 3.75
C THR A 219 -13.33 -8.86 4.13
N ASP A 220 -12.55 -7.97 3.54
CA ASP A 220 -11.17 -7.72 3.94
C ASP A 220 -11.00 -6.26 4.38
N ALA A 221 -10.01 -6.02 5.23
CA ALA A 221 -9.64 -4.70 5.70
C ALA A 221 -8.13 -4.58 5.78
N TRP A 222 -7.58 -3.50 5.23
CA TRP A 222 -6.16 -3.16 5.32
C TRP A 222 -6.00 -1.78 5.94
N ARG A 223 -5.02 -1.65 6.82
CA ARG A 223 -4.50 -0.35 7.26
C ARG A 223 -2.98 -0.37 7.18
N THR A 224 -2.44 0.46 6.31
CA THR A 224 -1.01 0.58 6.05
C THR A 224 -0.56 1.97 6.46
N THR A 225 0.11 2.04 7.62
CA THR A 225 0.77 3.26 8.09
C THR A 225 2.22 3.24 7.63
N LYS A 226 2.60 4.22 6.83
CA LYS A 226 3.96 4.48 6.34
C LYS A 226 4.51 5.76 6.98
N ARG A 227 5.80 5.77 7.31
CA ARG A 227 6.61 7.00 7.44
C ARG A 227 7.74 6.94 6.43
N PHE A 228 7.77 7.90 5.51
CA PHE A 228 8.85 8.13 4.56
C PHE A 228 9.70 9.30 5.05
N VAL A 229 11.02 9.13 5.12
CA VAL A 229 11.97 10.22 5.37
C VAL A 229 13.10 10.18 4.35
N SER A 230 13.59 11.33 3.89
CA SER A 230 14.70 11.41 2.92
C SER A 230 15.79 12.38 3.36
N SER A 231 17.00 12.18 2.84
CA SER A 231 18.17 13.04 3.10
C SER A 231 18.03 14.45 2.52
N GLU A 232 17.08 14.65 1.60
CA GLU A 232 16.68 15.98 1.09
C GLU A 232 15.83 16.76 2.11
N GLY A 233 15.33 16.09 3.17
CA GLY A 233 14.57 16.70 4.26
C GLY A 233 13.06 16.42 4.24
N ALA A 234 12.59 15.42 3.48
CA ALA A 234 11.18 15.03 3.51
C ALA A 234 10.87 14.24 4.80
N ASP A 235 9.66 14.41 5.35
CA ASP A 235 9.09 13.58 6.42
C ASP A 235 7.57 13.50 6.22
N ILE A 236 7.12 12.35 5.74
CA ILE A 236 5.75 12.12 5.30
C ILE A 236 5.17 10.96 6.08
N ARG A 237 4.10 11.20 6.84
CA ARG A 237 3.31 10.14 7.50
C ARG A 237 2.03 9.90 6.70
N GLN A 238 1.80 8.66 6.29
CA GLN A 238 0.66 8.29 5.47
C GLN A 238 -0.03 7.05 6.04
N THR A 239 -1.32 7.15 6.37
CA THR A 239 -2.16 5.99 6.71
C THR A 239 -3.19 5.74 5.63
N ILE A 240 -2.94 4.71 4.82
CA ILE A 240 -3.93 4.22 3.85
C ILE A 240 -4.86 3.23 4.56
N VAL A 241 -6.17 3.42 4.41
CA VAL A 241 -7.21 2.48 4.86
C VAL A 241 -7.96 1.98 3.64
N GLN A 242 -8.05 0.67 3.48
CA GLN A 242 -8.73 0.02 2.37
C GLN A 242 -9.66 -1.07 2.90
N VAL A 243 -10.74 -1.31 2.16
CA VAL A 243 -11.69 -2.38 2.41
C VAL A 243 -11.96 -3.15 1.12
N ALA A 244 -12.26 -4.44 1.26
CA ALA A 244 -12.91 -5.22 0.22
C ALA A 244 -14.16 -5.91 0.75
N GLY A 245 -15.09 -6.19 -0.15
CA GLY A 245 -16.37 -6.80 0.19
C GLY A 245 -17.04 -7.39 -1.04
N GLY A 246 -17.52 -8.63 -0.94
CA GLY A 246 -18.19 -9.29 -2.04
C GLY A 246 -18.83 -10.61 -1.70
N VAL A 247 -19.61 -11.11 -2.65
CA VAL A 247 -20.24 -12.43 -2.63
C VAL A 247 -19.95 -13.15 -3.94
N GLU A 248 -19.63 -14.43 -3.84
CA GLU A 248 -19.36 -15.36 -4.92
C GLU A 248 -20.41 -16.47 -4.87
N CYS A 249 -21.10 -16.68 -5.98
CA CYS A 249 -22.17 -17.65 -6.14
C CYS A 249 -21.69 -18.71 -7.14
N LEU A 250 -21.62 -19.97 -6.70
CA LEU A 250 -21.17 -21.09 -7.51
C LEU A 250 -22.30 -22.09 -7.75
N ALA A 251 -22.52 -22.43 -9.01
CA ALA A 251 -23.43 -23.47 -9.46
C ALA A 251 -22.67 -24.59 -10.19
N VAL A 252 -23.05 -25.85 -9.94
CA VAL A 252 -22.46 -27.05 -10.55
C VAL A 252 -23.53 -27.74 -11.39
N GLY A 253 -23.24 -27.92 -12.68
CA GLY A 253 -24.03 -28.71 -13.62
C GLY A 253 -23.51 -30.14 -13.77
N GLU A 254 -24.04 -30.89 -14.73
CA GLU A 254 -23.58 -32.27 -14.99
C GLU A 254 -22.18 -32.32 -15.62
N HIS A 255 -21.77 -31.26 -16.33
CA HIS A 255 -20.53 -31.21 -17.14
C HIS A 255 -19.66 -29.98 -16.88
N GLU A 256 -20.13 -29.01 -16.08
CA GLU A 256 -19.47 -27.71 -15.90
C GLU A 256 -19.70 -27.12 -14.51
N VAL A 257 -18.93 -26.08 -14.20
CA VAL A 257 -19.04 -25.29 -12.98
C VAL A 257 -19.04 -23.82 -13.38
N GLN A 258 -20.04 -23.07 -12.91
CA GLN A 258 -20.22 -21.67 -13.24
C GLN A 258 -20.18 -20.81 -11.99
N VAL A 259 -19.51 -19.65 -12.08
CA VAL A 259 -19.26 -18.74 -10.97
C VAL A 259 -19.63 -17.32 -11.37
N ARG A 260 -20.35 -16.63 -10.49
CA ARG A 260 -20.62 -15.20 -10.60
C ARG A 260 -20.29 -14.52 -9.28
N SER A 261 -19.79 -13.29 -9.35
CA SER A 261 -19.30 -12.55 -8.19
C SER A 261 -19.78 -11.11 -8.23
N PHE A 262 -20.26 -10.61 -7.09
CA PHE A 262 -20.69 -9.22 -6.91
C PHE A 262 -19.73 -8.46 -5.98
N PRO A 263 -19.41 -7.18 -6.29
CA PRO A 263 -19.60 -6.53 -7.61
C PRO A 263 -18.66 -7.05 -8.70
N ASN A 264 -17.54 -7.67 -8.32
CA ASN A 264 -16.49 -8.16 -9.21
C ASN A 264 -15.94 -9.52 -8.76
N SER A 265 -15.22 -10.18 -9.66
CA SER A 265 -14.38 -11.34 -9.31
C SER A 265 -13.26 -10.94 -8.32
N PHE A 266 -12.64 -11.93 -7.66
CA PHE A 266 -11.47 -11.73 -6.78
C PHE A 266 -11.72 -10.74 -5.61
N ARG A 267 -12.59 -11.13 -4.67
CA ARG A 267 -12.98 -10.40 -3.43
C ARG A 267 -14.05 -9.30 -3.59
N GLY A 268 -14.56 -9.05 -4.79
CA GLY A 268 -15.65 -8.10 -5.00
C GLY A 268 -15.17 -6.66 -5.13
N TYR A 269 -15.79 -5.76 -4.37
CA TYR A 269 -15.33 -4.37 -4.25
C TYR A 269 -13.95 -4.36 -3.60
N CYS A 270 -13.08 -3.45 -4.03
CA CYS A 270 -11.83 -3.15 -3.35
C CYS A 270 -11.51 -1.67 -3.56
N GLY A 271 -11.35 -0.91 -2.47
CA GLY A 271 -11.17 0.54 -2.55
C GLY A 271 -10.62 1.14 -1.28
N THR A 272 -10.20 2.40 -1.35
CA THR A 272 -9.84 3.19 -0.17
C THR A 272 -11.11 3.67 0.53
N GLY A 273 -11.19 3.56 1.85
CA GLY A 273 -12.41 3.91 2.58
C GLY A 273 -12.58 3.19 3.91
N GLY A 274 -13.81 3.17 4.40
CA GLY A 274 -14.19 2.62 5.70
C GLY A 274 -15.17 1.46 5.60
N TRP A 275 -15.62 0.96 6.76
CA TRP A 275 -16.64 -0.08 6.80
C TRP A 275 -17.99 0.36 6.22
N GLU A 276 -18.28 1.67 6.21
CA GLU A 276 -19.45 2.22 5.55
C GLU A 276 -19.51 1.90 4.05
N ASP A 277 -18.36 1.74 3.38
CA ASP A 277 -18.31 1.39 1.96
C ASP A 277 -18.68 -0.07 1.72
N VAL A 278 -18.37 -0.97 2.66
CA VAL A 278 -18.80 -2.38 2.62
C VAL A 278 -20.29 -2.50 2.88
N LEU A 279 -20.83 -1.74 3.84
CA LEU A 279 -22.28 -1.70 4.10
C LEU A 279 -23.06 -1.15 2.91
N ALA A 280 -22.52 -0.14 2.22
CA ALA A 280 -23.13 0.45 1.03
C ALA A 280 -23.25 -0.50 -0.17
N LEU A 281 -22.57 -1.65 -0.16
CA LEU A 281 -22.69 -2.66 -1.22
C LEU A 281 -24.04 -3.37 -1.23
N GLY A 282 -24.76 -3.44 -0.10
CA GLY A 282 -26.01 -4.20 0.01
C GLY A 282 -25.83 -5.67 -0.38
N LEU A 283 -24.83 -6.34 0.21
CA LEU A 283 -24.42 -7.68 -0.24
C LEU A 283 -25.57 -8.69 -0.23
N ALA A 284 -26.53 -8.59 0.70
CA ALA A 284 -27.67 -9.50 0.79
C ALA A 284 -28.75 -9.21 -0.26
N GLU A 285 -28.97 -7.94 -0.58
CA GLU A 285 -29.90 -7.49 -1.62
C GLU A 285 -29.41 -7.87 -3.02
N GLN A 286 -28.09 -7.89 -3.23
CA GLN A 286 -27.46 -8.15 -4.54
C GLN A 286 -27.18 -9.63 -4.81
N ALA A 287 -26.89 -10.42 -3.78
CA ALA A 287 -26.47 -11.82 -3.94
C ALA A 287 -27.45 -12.72 -4.74
N PRO A 288 -28.79 -12.61 -4.61
CA PRO A 288 -29.72 -13.45 -5.37
C PRO A 288 -29.58 -13.32 -6.89
N ALA A 289 -29.40 -12.11 -7.42
CA ALA A 289 -29.28 -11.90 -8.86
C ALA A 289 -28.04 -12.60 -9.43
N TYR A 290 -26.90 -12.53 -8.73
CA TYR A 290 -25.67 -13.20 -9.14
C TYR A 290 -25.75 -14.72 -8.98
N ALA A 291 -26.52 -15.21 -8.02
CA ALA A 291 -26.84 -16.63 -7.90
C ALA A 291 -27.74 -17.13 -9.05
N GLU A 292 -28.74 -16.35 -9.47
CA GLU A 292 -29.57 -16.66 -10.63
C GLU A 292 -28.75 -16.68 -11.92
N GLU A 293 -27.85 -15.71 -12.12
CA GLU A 293 -26.91 -15.68 -13.24
C GLU A 293 -25.99 -16.92 -13.26
N ALA A 294 -25.40 -17.31 -12.12
CA ALA A 294 -24.53 -18.49 -12.03
C ALA A 294 -25.28 -19.78 -12.39
N VAL A 295 -26.55 -19.92 -11.98
CA VAL A 295 -27.40 -21.06 -12.33
C VAL A 295 -27.83 -21.02 -13.80
N ALA A 296 -28.14 -19.84 -14.35
CA ALA A 296 -28.53 -19.68 -15.75
C ALA A 296 -27.39 -20.06 -16.72
N LEU A 297 -26.15 -19.72 -16.36
CA LEU A 297 -24.95 -20.06 -17.14
C LEU A 297 -24.75 -21.56 -17.37
N LEU A 298 -25.23 -22.43 -16.47
CA LEU A 298 -25.24 -23.91 -16.64
C LEU A 298 -26.10 -24.42 -17.82
N SER A 299 -26.73 -23.52 -18.56
CA SER A 299 -27.56 -23.81 -19.74
C SER A 299 -27.39 -22.77 -20.85
N ALA A 300 -26.41 -21.86 -20.70
CA ALA A 300 -26.13 -20.86 -21.72
C ALA A 300 -25.45 -21.53 -22.94
N PRO A 301 -25.87 -21.21 -24.17
CA PRO A 301 -25.21 -21.74 -25.36
C PRO A 301 -23.80 -21.16 -25.48
N GLU A 302 -22.82 -22.00 -25.86
CA GLU A 302 -21.48 -21.53 -26.20
C GLU A 302 -21.52 -20.53 -27.36
N LEU A 303 -20.76 -19.44 -27.26
CA LEU A 303 -20.58 -18.49 -28.35
C LEU A 303 -19.50 -19.03 -29.31
N PRO A 304 -19.82 -19.35 -30.58
CA PRO A 304 -18.82 -19.81 -31.53
C PRO A 304 -17.79 -18.70 -31.84
N ALA A 305 -16.56 -19.09 -32.17
CA ALA A 305 -15.51 -18.16 -32.55
C ALA A 305 -15.92 -17.33 -33.79
N GLN A 306 -16.03 -16.02 -33.62
CA GLN A 306 -16.47 -15.09 -34.66
C GLN A 306 -15.82 -13.71 -34.49
N THR A 307 -15.71 -12.96 -35.59
CA THR A 307 -15.40 -11.53 -35.54
C THR A 307 -16.69 -10.73 -35.37
N GLY A 308 -16.74 -9.82 -34.40
CA GLY A 308 -17.91 -8.99 -34.14
C GLY A 308 -17.61 -7.80 -33.23
N THR A 309 -18.62 -6.99 -32.97
CA THR A 309 -18.53 -5.87 -32.02
C THR A 309 -18.67 -6.39 -30.60
N LEU A 310 -17.71 -6.04 -29.73
CA LEU A 310 -17.77 -6.31 -28.30
C LEU A 310 -18.15 -5.02 -27.56
N VAL A 311 -19.14 -5.10 -26.67
CA VAL A 311 -19.47 -4.04 -25.71
C VAL A 311 -18.97 -4.49 -24.34
N LEU A 312 -18.01 -3.76 -23.78
CA LEU A 312 -17.43 -4.07 -22.48
C LEU A 312 -18.17 -3.30 -21.37
N ASP A 313 -18.49 -4.00 -20.28
CA ASP A 313 -18.86 -3.35 -19.02
C ASP A 313 -17.67 -2.56 -18.45
N GLY A 314 -17.95 -1.52 -17.66
CA GLY A 314 -16.93 -0.66 -17.06
C GLY A 314 -15.88 -1.41 -16.25
N ASN A 315 -16.25 -2.48 -15.54
CA ASN A 315 -15.30 -3.27 -14.75
C ASN A 315 -14.32 -4.06 -15.64
N GLN A 316 -14.79 -4.60 -16.78
CA GLN A 316 -13.94 -5.29 -17.75
C GLN A 316 -13.10 -4.30 -18.57
N LEU A 317 -13.66 -3.14 -18.91
CA LEU A 317 -12.93 -2.07 -19.59
C LEU A 317 -11.76 -1.55 -18.74
N ALA A 318 -11.94 -1.43 -17.42
CA ALA A 318 -10.87 -1.01 -16.51
C ALA A 318 -9.65 -1.94 -16.57
N LEU A 319 -9.86 -3.27 -16.60
CA LEU A 319 -8.78 -4.23 -16.78
C LEU A 319 -8.14 -4.13 -18.17
N GLN A 320 -8.94 -4.01 -19.24
CA GLN A 320 -8.40 -3.83 -20.59
C GLN A 320 -7.53 -2.57 -20.71
N VAL A 321 -7.92 -1.47 -20.07
CA VAL A 321 -7.15 -0.22 -20.02
C VAL A 321 -5.87 -0.38 -19.20
N HIS A 322 -5.92 -1.11 -18.07
CA HIS A 322 -4.74 -1.41 -17.26
C HIS A 322 -3.68 -2.19 -18.05
N GLU A 323 -4.06 -3.30 -18.68
CA GLU A 323 -3.15 -4.18 -19.41
C GLU A 323 -2.68 -3.60 -20.75
N SER A 324 -3.57 -2.92 -21.48
CA SER A 324 -3.27 -2.43 -22.85
C SER A 324 -2.84 -0.96 -22.92
N VAL A 325 -2.93 -0.21 -21.81
CA VAL A 325 -2.47 1.18 -21.74
C VAL A 325 -1.60 1.41 -20.52
N GLY A 326 -2.08 1.09 -19.32
CA GLY A 326 -1.36 1.29 -18.05
C GLY A 326 0.07 0.76 -18.12
N HIS A 327 0.22 -0.57 -18.13
CA HIS A 327 1.52 -1.22 -18.17
C HIS A 327 2.41 -0.78 -19.36
N PRO A 328 1.92 -0.74 -20.62
CA PRO A 328 2.72 -0.24 -21.74
C PRO A 328 3.25 1.19 -21.58
N THR A 329 2.59 2.04 -20.80
CA THR A 329 3.01 3.45 -20.56
C THR A 329 3.89 3.67 -19.34
N GLU A 330 4.27 2.61 -18.63
CA GLU A 330 5.27 2.65 -17.55
C GLU A 330 6.67 2.86 -18.15
N LEU A 331 7.35 3.96 -17.77
CA LEU A 331 8.57 4.38 -18.46
C LEU A 331 9.76 3.46 -18.19
N ASP A 332 9.85 2.83 -17.02
CA ASP A 332 10.83 1.79 -16.71
C ASP A 332 10.64 0.52 -17.56
N ARG A 333 9.39 0.14 -17.85
CA ARG A 333 9.03 -0.93 -18.78
C ARG A 333 9.38 -0.59 -20.24
N ILE A 334 9.21 0.68 -20.65
CA ILE A 334 9.66 1.20 -21.95
C ILE A 334 11.19 1.19 -22.05
N LEU A 335 11.90 1.54 -20.97
CA LEU A 335 13.37 1.53 -20.90
C LEU A 335 13.95 0.12 -20.70
N GLY A 336 13.10 -0.89 -20.49
CA GLY A 336 13.47 -2.30 -20.40
C GLY A 336 13.96 -2.77 -19.03
N SER A 337 13.85 -1.94 -17.98
CA SER A 337 14.19 -2.31 -16.59
C SER A 337 13.37 -3.52 -16.12
N GLU A 338 12.10 -3.59 -16.54
CA GLU A 338 11.18 -4.68 -16.19
C GLU A 338 11.23 -5.90 -17.13
N ALA A 339 12.08 -5.90 -18.16
CA ALA A 339 12.02 -6.88 -19.26
C ALA A 339 12.13 -8.34 -18.80
N ALA A 340 12.83 -8.60 -17.69
CA ALA A 340 13.00 -9.94 -17.11
C ALA A 340 11.88 -10.36 -16.13
N TYR A 341 10.99 -9.44 -15.74
CA TYR A 341 9.94 -9.67 -14.74
C TYR A 341 8.53 -9.52 -15.32
N ALA A 342 8.20 -8.34 -15.88
CA ALA A 342 6.88 -8.03 -16.43
C ALA A 342 6.85 -8.02 -17.97
N GLY A 343 8.02 -7.98 -18.62
CA GLY A 343 8.18 -7.89 -20.07
C GLY A 343 8.52 -6.48 -20.54
N THR A 344 8.47 -6.24 -21.86
CA THR A 344 8.76 -4.94 -22.46
C THR A 344 7.47 -4.17 -22.79
N SER A 345 7.60 -2.88 -23.10
CA SER A 345 6.57 -2.14 -23.83
C SER A 345 6.73 -2.29 -25.35
N PHE A 346 5.67 -1.96 -26.09
CA PHE A 346 5.73 -1.69 -27.54
C PHE A 346 5.93 -0.20 -27.85
N LEU A 347 5.83 0.66 -26.83
CA LEU A 347 6.05 2.10 -26.92
C LEU A 347 7.54 2.45 -26.80
N SER A 348 7.89 3.62 -27.30
CA SER A 348 9.17 4.29 -27.19
C SER A 348 9.01 5.72 -26.68
N PRO A 349 10.03 6.37 -26.11
CA PRO A 349 9.93 7.78 -25.71
C PRO A 349 9.58 8.74 -26.86
N SER A 350 9.91 8.36 -28.11
CA SER A 350 9.57 9.13 -29.33
C SER A 350 8.09 9.09 -29.74
N ASP A 351 7.30 8.16 -29.20
CA ASP A 351 5.86 8.09 -29.44
C ASP A 351 5.06 9.19 -28.72
N LEU A 352 5.69 9.87 -27.75
CA LEU A 352 5.09 10.95 -26.98
C LEU A 352 4.69 12.12 -27.88
N GLY A 353 3.41 12.49 -27.85
CA GLY A 353 2.82 13.55 -28.67
C GLY A 353 2.60 13.19 -30.15
N THR A 354 3.01 11.99 -30.60
CA THR A 354 2.94 11.58 -32.01
C THR A 354 2.09 10.33 -32.24
N LEU A 355 2.13 9.36 -31.33
CA LEU A 355 1.41 8.10 -31.47
C LEU A 355 -0.09 8.28 -31.24
N ARG A 356 -0.88 7.83 -32.22
CA ARG A 356 -2.33 7.67 -32.08
C ARG A 356 -2.64 6.36 -31.35
N TYR A 357 -2.78 6.44 -30.03
CA TYR A 357 -3.19 5.33 -29.17
C TYR A 357 -4.63 4.86 -29.42
N GLY A 358 -5.53 5.77 -29.84
CA GLY A 358 -6.94 5.45 -30.03
C GLY A 358 -7.70 6.41 -30.94
N SER A 359 -9.03 6.22 -30.98
CA SER A 359 -9.93 7.18 -31.64
C SER A 359 -9.94 8.51 -30.89
N SER A 360 -10.41 9.58 -31.53
CA SER A 360 -10.52 10.92 -30.91
C SER A 360 -11.43 10.98 -29.66
N LEU A 361 -12.22 9.94 -29.40
CA LEU A 361 -13.04 9.81 -28.21
C LEU A 361 -12.24 9.35 -26.97
N VAL A 362 -11.09 8.70 -27.17
CA VAL A 362 -10.29 8.10 -26.09
C VAL A 362 -9.52 9.19 -25.34
N ASN A 363 -9.83 9.33 -24.06
CA ASN A 363 -9.13 10.21 -23.13
C ASN A 363 -8.84 9.42 -21.85
N LEU A 364 -7.57 9.33 -21.46
CA LEU A 364 -7.08 8.52 -20.35
C LEU A 364 -6.20 9.36 -19.43
N THR A 365 -6.23 9.08 -18.14
CA THR A 365 -5.61 9.91 -17.11
C THR A 365 -5.04 9.02 -16.01
N LEU A 366 -3.79 9.29 -15.62
CA LEU A 366 -3.19 8.77 -14.39
C LEU A 366 -3.73 9.63 -13.24
N ASP A 367 -4.45 9.04 -12.29
CA ASP A 367 -5.17 9.79 -11.25
C ASP A 367 -5.10 9.07 -9.89
N SER A 368 -4.12 9.46 -9.07
CA SER A 368 -3.92 8.95 -7.72
C SER A 368 -4.78 9.69 -6.67
N THR A 369 -5.67 10.58 -7.12
CA THR A 369 -6.47 11.49 -6.27
C THR A 369 -7.96 11.15 -6.25
N THR A 370 -8.43 10.28 -7.15
CA THR A 370 -9.83 9.87 -7.26
C THR A 370 -10.37 9.34 -5.93
N PRO A 371 -11.42 9.93 -5.33
CA PRO A 371 -11.94 9.47 -4.05
C PRO A 371 -12.39 8.00 -4.08
N ARG A 372 -11.99 7.25 -3.06
CA ARG A 372 -12.29 5.81 -2.84
C ARG A 372 -11.72 4.81 -3.84
N ALA A 373 -11.00 5.24 -4.88
CA ALA A 373 -10.29 4.31 -5.75
C ALA A 373 -9.24 3.50 -4.97
N LEU A 374 -8.89 2.32 -5.47
CA LEU A 374 -7.95 1.44 -4.77
C LEU A 374 -6.54 2.03 -4.68
N GLY A 375 -6.12 2.73 -5.73
CA GLY A 375 -4.81 3.39 -5.85
C GLY A 375 -4.72 4.79 -5.24
N THR A 376 -5.73 5.26 -4.50
CA THR A 376 -5.72 6.62 -3.95
C THR A 376 -4.72 6.76 -2.79
N TYR A 377 -3.82 7.73 -2.90
CA TYR A 377 -2.86 8.05 -1.86
C TYR A 377 -2.69 9.58 -1.72
N GLY A 378 -1.98 10.04 -0.70
CA GLY A 378 -1.56 11.44 -0.56
C GLY A 378 -0.17 11.69 -1.14
N TYR A 379 0.74 10.74 -0.93
CA TYR A 379 2.09 10.73 -1.48
C TYR A 379 2.47 9.32 -1.96
N ASP A 380 3.31 9.23 -2.99
CA ASP A 380 3.86 7.97 -3.50
C ASP A 380 4.93 7.38 -2.53
N ASP A 381 5.67 6.38 -2.99
CA ASP A 381 6.76 5.76 -2.23
C ASP A 381 8.14 6.43 -2.41
N GLU A 382 8.22 7.56 -3.12
CA GLU A 382 9.42 8.41 -3.31
C GLU A 382 9.26 9.84 -2.75
N GLY A 383 8.09 10.16 -2.19
CA GLY A 383 7.74 11.46 -1.58
C GLY A 383 7.02 12.45 -2.50
N VAL A 384 6.64 12.04 -3.72
CA VAL A 384 5.88 12.86 -4.68
C VAL A 384 4.42 12.92 -4.25
N ALA A 385 3.82 14.12 -4.29
CA ALA A 385 2.40 14.29 -4.00
C ALA A 385 1.51 13.63 -5.07
N ALA A 386 0.41 13.01 -4.64
CA ALA A 386 -0.57 12.41 -5.54
C ALA A 386 -1.10 13.45 -6.55
N GLY A 387 -1.12 13.06 -7.82
CA GLY A 387 -1.44 13.95 -8.93
C GLY A 387 -2.47 13.39 -9.89
N ARG A 388 -2.79 14.21 -10.89
CA ARG A 388 -3.70 13.89 -11.99
C ARG A 388 -3.08 14.34 -13.30
N HIS A 389 -2.69 13.39 -14.14
CA HIS A 389 -1.87 13.63 -15.33
C HIS A 389 -2.52 13.01 -16.57
N PRO A 390 -2.68 13.77 -17.68
CA PRO A 390 -3.21 13.20 -18.92
C PRO A 390 -2.21 12.18 -19.48
N LEU A 391 -2.72 11.02 -19.86
CA LEU A 391 -1.95 9.94 -20.47
C LEU A 391 -2.22 9.84 -21.97
N VAL A 392 -3.49 9.92 -22.34
CA VAL A 392 -3.96 9.98 -23.73
C VAL A 392 -4.99 11.10 -23.81
N GLY A 393 -4.81 12.04 -24.74
CA GLY A 393 -5.76 13.11 -25.05
C GLY A 393 -6.22 13.02 -26.50
N GLU A 394 -7.53 12.98 -26.74
CA GLU A 394 -8.13 12.85 -28.09
C GLU A 394 -7.50 11.72 -28.94
N GLY A 395 -7.22 10.60 -28.28
CA GLY A 395 -6.60 9.41 -28.87
C GLY A 395 -5.10 9.52 -29.18
N VAL A 396 -4.41 10.59 -28.77
CA VAL A 396 -2.95 10.77 -28.90
C VAL A 396 -2.26 10.57 -27.56
N LEU A 397 -1.14 9.86 -27.53
CA LEU A 397 -0.30 9.66 -26.33
C LEU A 397 0.32 10.98 -25.88
N THR A 398 0.06 11.40 -24.64
CA THR A 398 0.48 12.71 -24.09
C THR A 398 1.32 12.63 -22.82
N GLY A 399 1.49 11.45 -22.23
CA GLY A 399 2.32 11.23 -21.06
C GLY A 399 2.76 9.77 -20.90
N PHE A 400 3.55 9.53 -19.85
CA PHE A 400 3.96 8.22 -19.34
C PHE A 400 3.84 8.21 -17.81
N LEU A 401 3.78 7.03 -17.19
CA LEU A 401 3.98 6.90 -15.74
C LEU A 401 5.49 6.91 -15.45
N THR A 402 5.95 7.76 -14.53
CA THR A 402 7.36 8.05 -14.30
C THR A 402 7.69 8.14 -12.82
N SER A 403 8.78 7.47 -12.43
CA SER A 403 9.44 7.62 -11.14
C SER A 403 10.46 8.76 -11.19
N ARG A 404 11.05 9.12 -10.04
CA ARG A 404 12.11 10.14 -9.98
C ARG A 404 13.34 9.75 -10.80
N GLU A 405 13.63 8.46 -10.97
CA GLU A 405 14.79 8.02 -11.77
C GLU A 405 14.52 7.95 -13.28
N THR A 406 13.28 7.69 -13.72
CA THR A 406 12.95 7.58 -15.15
C THR A 406 12.53 8.90 -15.77
N ALA A 407 11.87 9.79 -15.01
CA ALA A 407 11.40 11.08 -15.53
C ALA A 407 12.47 11.90 -16.29
N PRO A 408 13.74 12.03 -15.81
CA PRO A 408 14.76 12.82 -16.51
C PRO A 408 15.11 12.34 -17.92
N VAL A 409 14.74 11.12 -18.31
CA VAL A 409 14.93 10.61 -19.68
C VAL A 409 14.02 11.33 -20.69
N LEU A 410 12.91 11.93 -20.23
CA LEU A 410 12.00 12.73 -21.06
C LEU A 410 12.44 14.20 -21.19
N GLY A 411 13.43 14.65 -20.42
CA GLY A 411 13.95 16.03 -20.42
C GLY A 411 14.31 16.53 -19.03
N GLU A 412 15.11 17.60 -18.95
CA GLU A 412 15.62 18.12 -17.66
C GLU A 412 14.52 18.69 -16.73
N ASP A 413 13.43 19.22 -17.31
CA ASP A 413 12.27 19.75 -16.57
C ASP A 413 11.19 18.68 -16.25
N ALA A 414 11.39 17.43 -16.68
CA ALA A 414 10.40 16.37 -16.49
C ALA A 414 10.28 15.96 -15.02
N ARG A 415 9.06 15.98 -14.49
CA ARG A 415 8.74 15.57 -13.11
C ARG A 415 8.27 14.10 -13.08
N SER A 416 8.58 13.44 -11.96
CA SER A 416 7.92 12.19 -11.54
C SER A 416 6.43 12.45 -11.33
N ASN A 417 5.58 11.46 -11.62
CA ASN A 417 4.13 11.54 -11.40
C ASN A 417 3.56 10.39 -10.54
N GLY A 418 4.43 9.56 -9.95
CA GLY A 418 4.10 8.59 -8.90
C GLY A 418 3.55 7.27 -9.42
#